data_AF-A0A357YHQ5-F1
#
_entry.id   AF-A0A357YHQ5-F1
#
_cell.length_a   1.000
_cell.length_b   1.000
_cell.length_c   1.000
_cell.angle_alpha   90.00
_cell.angle_beta   90.00
_cell.angle_gamma   90.00
#
_symmetry.space_group_name_H-M   'P 1'
#
loop_
_entity.id
_entity.type
_entity.pdbx_description
1 polymer ?
#
loop_
_entity_poly.entity_id
_entity_poly.type
_entity_poly.pdbx_seq_one_letter_code
_entity_poly.pdbx_strand_id
1 'polypeptide(L)' 'QYYESWNRQYVSAWNALAMNPGRRSFFQTIIGYEPNVDYGFKLNHKLFYYFQYVEHKLRIPILSNGPVGVVI' A
#
# COMPACT_ATOMS: atom_id res chain seq x y z
N GLN A 1 2.37 -13.96 5.19
CA GLN A 1 3.54 -13.32 5.85
C GLN A 1 4.25 -12.24 5.02
N TYR A 2 4.93 -12.52 3.89
CA TYR A 2 5.65 -11.45 3.12
C TYR A 2 4.72 -10.32 2.65
N TYR A 3 3.59 -10.66 2.00
CA TYR A 3 2.63 -9.65 1.56
C TYR A 3 1.97 -8.92 2.73
N GLU A 4 1.69 -9.60 3.83
CA GLU A 4 1.10 -8.97 5.03
C GLU A 4 2.02 -7.93 5.65
N SER A 5 3.31 -8.23 5.79
CA SER A 5 4.26 -7.29 6.39
C SER A 5 4.43 -6.03 5.54
N TRP A 6 4.43 -6.17 4.21
CA TRP A 6 4.44 -5.03 3.30
C TRP A 6 3.12 -4.28 3.28
N ASN A 7 1.98 -4.97 3.23
CA ASN A 7 0.67 -4.34 3.23
C ASN A 7 0.45 -3.46 4.47
N ARG A 8 0.93 -3.88 5.64
CA ARG A 8 0.88 -3.04 6.85
C ARG A 8 1.62 -1.72 6.66
N GLN A 9 2.83 -1.76 6.09
CA GLN A 9 3.62 -0.56 5.83
C GLN A 9 2.95 0.34 4.79
N TYR A 10 2.48 -0.26 3.69
CA TYR A 10 1.80 0.46 2.62
C TYR A 10 0.51 1.12 3.08
N VAL A 11 -0.33 0.41 3.83
CA VAL A 11 -1.59 0.95 4.34
C VAL A 11 -1.34 2.10 5.31
N SER A 12 -0.35 1.97 6.19
CA SER A 12 0.04 3.05 7.09
C SER A 12 0.47 4.30 6.32
N ALA A 13 1.33 4.15 5.31
CA ALA A 13 1.80 5.26 4.48
C ALA A 13 0.68 5.87 3.62
N TRP A 14 -0.15 5.02 3.00
CA TRP A 14 -1.31 5.44 2.22
C TRP A 14 -2.27 6.28 3.05
N ASN A 15 -2.60 5.82 4.25
CA ASN A 15 -3.51 6.53 5.16
C ASN A 15 -2.91 7.88 5.59
N ALA A 16 -1.61 7.94 5.88
CA ALA A 16 -0.93 9.21 6.19
C ALA A 16 -0.97 10.19 5.00
N LEU A 17 -0.81 9.70 3.76
CA LEU A 17 -0.91 10.51 2.55
C LEU A 17 -2.34 10.98 2.28
N ALA A 18 -3.35 10.14 2.53
CA ALA A 18 -4.76 10.47 2.39
C ALA A 18 -5.23 11.53 3.41
N MET A 19 -4.57 11.61 4.55
CA MET A 19 -4.79 12.65 5.55
C MET A 19 -4.04 13.95 5.25
N ASN A 20 -3.07 13.94 4.32
CA ASN A 20 -2.33 15.13 3.94
C ASN A 20 -3.12 16.00 2.95
N PRO A 21 -3.51 17.24 3.30
CA PRO A 21 -4.32 18.10 2.44
C PRO A 21 -3.71 18.37 1.06
N GLY A 22 -2.38 18.45 0.96
CA GLY A 22 -1.67 18.73 -0.29
C GLY A 22 -1.59 17.53 -1.26
N ARG A 23 -1.90 16.32 -0.79
CA ARG A 23 -1.87 15.09 -1.60
C ARG A 23 -3.23 14.39 -1.70
N ARG A 24 -4.26 14.98 -1.10
CA ARG A 24 -5.62 14.43 -0.98
C ARG A 24 -6.34 14.26 -2.31
N SER A 25 -5.91 14.94 -3.37
CA SER A 25 -6.52 14.83 -4.70
C SER A 25 -6.45 13.40 -5.26
N PHE A 26 -5.35 12.70 -5.02
CA PHE A 26 -5.16 11.29 -5.42
C PHE A 26 -5.48 10.32 -4.28
N PHE A 27 -5.01 10.61 -3.07
CA PHE A 27 -5.23 9.77 -1.90
C PHE A 27 -6.51 10.18 -1.19
N GLN A 28 -7.63 9.53 -1.53
CA GLN A 28 -8.94 9.90 -0.99
C GLN A 28 -9.46 8.93 0.06
N THR A 29 -9.07 7.66 -0.03
CA THR A 29 -9.62 6.59 0.81
C THR A 29 -8.68 6.21 1.95
N ILE A 30 -9.25 5.98 3.13
CA ILE A 30 -8.56 5.34 4.25
C ILE A 30 -8.80 3.84 4.15
N ILE A 31 -7.72 3.06 4.24
CA ILE A 31 -7.76 1.60 4.16
C ILE A 31 -7.72 1.03 5.59
N GLY A 32 -8.78 0.34 5.99
CA GLY A 32 -8.89 -0.34 7.29
C GLY A 32 -8.28 -1.74 7.26
N TYR A 33 -6.96 -1.84 7.16
CA TYR A 33 -6.24 -3.11 7.18
C TYR A 33 -5.70 -3.38 8.60
N GLU A 34 -6.30 -4.33 9.31
CA GLU A 34 -5.97 -4.63 10.69
C GLU A 34 -4.88 -5.70 10.82
N PRO A 35 -3.82 -5.47 11.62
CA PRO A 35 -2.74 -6.46 11.80
C PRO A 35 -3.20 -7.81 12.36
N ASN A 36 -4.27 -7.84 13.15
CA ASN A 36 -4.72 -9.03 13.88
C ASN A 36 -5.77 -9.84 13.11
N VAL A 37 -6.16 -9.39 11.91
CA VAL A 37 -7.14 -10.07 11.08
C VAL A 37 -6.43 -10.88 10.00
N ASP A 38 -6.75 -12.16 9.91
CA ASP A 38 -6.28 -13.00 8.80
C ASP A 38 -7.18 -12.80 7.57
N TYR A 39 -6.76 -11.91 6.69
CA TYR A 39 -7.42 -11.64 5.42
C TYR A 39 -7.16 -12.72 4.34
N GLY A 40 -6.26 -13.65 4.61
CA GLY A 40 -5.88 -14.71 3.69
C GLY A 40 -4.99 -14.27 2.52
N PHE A 41 -4.35 -15.25 1.91
CA PHE A 41 -3.35 -15.05 0.84
C PHE A 41 -3.88 -14.22 -0.34
N LYS A 42 -5.09 -14.50 -0.81
CA LYS A 42 -5.65 -13.87 -2.02
C LYS A 42 -5.83 -12.37 -1.86
N LEU A 43 -6.31 -11.90 -0.70
CA LEU A 43 -6.47 -10.47 -0.45
C LEU A 43 -5.10 -9.82 -0.29
N ASN A 44 -4.22 -10.43 0.51
CA ASN A 44 -2.89 -9.90 0.79
C ASN A 44 -2.06 -9.74 -0.49
N HIS A 45 -2.10 -10.74 -1.37
CA HIS A 45 -1.47 -10.68 -2.68
C HIS A 45 -2.04 -9.55 -3.54
N LYS A 46 -3.37 -9.46 -3.69
CA LYS A 46 -3.99 -8.40 -4.51
C LYS A 46 -3.68 -7.00 -4.00
N LEU A 47 -3.77 -6.79 -2.69
CA LEU A 47 -3.52 -5.50 -2.07
C LEU A 47 -2.05 -5.07 -2.25
N PHE A 48 -1.12 -6.00 -2.12
CA PHE A 48 0.29 -5.73 -2.37
C PHE A 48 0.54 -5.28 -3.81
N TYR A 49 0.02 -6.02 -4.80
CA TYR A 49 0.20 -5.66 -6.21
C TYR A 49 -0.54 -4.39 -6.61
N TYR A 50 -1.64 -4.03 -5.93
CA TYR A 50 -2.26 -2.72 -6.08
C TYR A 50 -1.28 -1.60 -5.71
N PHE A 51 -0.59 -1.69 -4.58
CA PHE A 51 0.41 -0.69 -4.19
C PHE A 51 1.60 -0.66 -5.16
N GLN A 52 2.09 -1.82 -5.60
CA GLN A 52 3.15 -1.91 -6.61
C GLN A 52 2.74 -1.24 -7.93
N TYR A 53 1.50 -1.41 -8.37
CA TYR A 53 0.99 -0.73 -9.56
C TYR A 53 1.02 0.79 -9.40
N VAL A 54 0.60 1.31 -8.24
CA VAL A 54 0.63 2.76 -7.97
C VAL A 54 2.07 3.30 -8.01
N GLU A 55 3.03 2.62 -7.38
CA GLU A 55 4.42 3.09 -7.35
C GLU A 55 5.13 2.96 -8.70
N HIS A 56 4.94 1.85 -9.42
CA HIS A 56 5.72 1.56 -10.62
C HIS A 56 5.04 1.99 -11.92
N LYS A 57 3.72 1.82 -12.03
CA LYS A 57 2.97 2.17 -13.24
C LYS A 57 2.46 3.61 -13.19
N LEU A 58 1.91 4.05 -12.06
CA LEU A 58 1.46 5.44 -11.90
C LEU A 58 2.59 6.40 -11.48
N ARG A 59 3.76 5.87 -11.07
CA ARG A 59 4.92 6.65 -10.62
C ARG A 59 4.62 7.55 -9.42
N ILE A 60 3.64 7.15 -8.60
CA ILE A 60 3.26 7.89 -7.40
C ILE A 60 3.95 7.24 -6.20
N PRO A 61 4.90 7.93 -5.55
CA PRO A 61 5.63 7.36 -4.43
C PRO A 61 4.72 7.25 -3.20
N ILE A 62 4.66 6.04 -2.62
CA ILE A 62 3.94 5.78 -1.37
C ILE A 62 4.95 5.55 -0.24
N LEU A 63 5.97 4.72 -0.47
CA LEU A 63 7.04 4.42 0.48
C LEU A 63 8.39 4.96 -0.02
N SER A 64 9.19 5.51 0.89
CA SER A 64 10.57 5.92 0.56
C SER A 64 11.51 4.73 0.37
N ASN A 65 11.26 3.61 1.08
CA ASN A 65 12.04 2.38 1.02
C ASN A 65 11.12 1.18 0.73
N GLY A 66 10.61 1.10 -0.50
CA GLY A 66 9.78 -0.01 -0.95
C GLY A 66 10.56 -1.32 -1.14
N PRO A 67 9.86 -2.45 -1.34
CA PRO A 67 10.50 -3.74 -1.61
C PRO A 67 11.35 -3.66 -2.87
N VAL A 68 12.66 -3.87 -2.69
CA VAL A 68 13.64 -3.91 -3.78
C VAL A 68 13.49 -5.27 -4.49
N GLY A 69 12.62 -5.38 -5.48
CA GLY A 69 12.61 -6.61 -6.29
C GLY A 69 11.34 -7.03 -7.01
N VAL A 70 10.32 -6.19 -7.15
CA VAL A 70 9.19 -6.55 -8.03
C VAL A 70 9.27 -5.73 -9.30
N VAL A 71 10.16 -6.17 -10.21
CA VAL A 71 10.04 -5.82 -11.62
C VAL A 71 8.78 -6.50 -12.14
N ILE A 72 7.78 -5.70 -12.50
CA ILE A 72 6.49 -6.14 -13.06
C ILE A 72 6.57 -6.22 -14.58
#